data_AF-A0A8H4ZCF8-F1
#
_entry.id   AF-A0A8H4ZCF8-F1
#
_cell.length_a   1.000
_cell.length_b   1.000
_cell.length_c   1.000
_cell.angle_alpha   90.00
_cell.angle_beta   90.00
_cell.angle_gamma   90.00
#
_symmetry.space_group_name_H-M   'P 1'
#
loop_
_entity.id
_entity.type
_entity.pdbx_description
1 polymer ?
#
loop_
_entity_poly.entity_id
_entity_poly.type
_entity_poly.pdbx_seq_one_letter_code
_entity_poly.pdbx_strand_id
1 'polypeptide(L)'
;MPIRLYHGTSRACHIGESGNDLRLCYNDDCGTCSILRQLFKLKYADDEGMFGPGIYSTPTSSKADVYVKNYHVSSNLHAMLICYVVVNKPQRKLLADHDITRPLHGYNCVEGVTVDNRGSLLYPEFVVYREDAIVPVGLIMYTRKGWEPL
;
A
#
# COMPACT_ATOMS: atom_id res chain seq x y z
N MET A 1 -19.35 3.36 1.95
CA MET A 1 -18.53 4.34 1.19
C MET A 1 -17.08 3.91 1.26
N PRO A 2 -16.27 4.14 0.21
CA PRO A 2 -14.83 3.94 0.28
C PRO A 2 -14.21 4.84 1.35
N ILE A 3 -13.13 4.39 1.98
CA ILE A 3 -12.36 5.21 2.92
C ILE A 3 -10.99 5.53 2.36
N ARG A 4 -10.36 6.62 2.82
CA ARG A 4 -9.00 7.00 2.42
C ARG A 4 -7.98 6.23 3.25
N LEU A 5 -7.12 5.48 2.60
CA LEU A 5 -6.01 4.74 3.21
C LEU A 5 -4.70 5.04 2.50
N TYR A 6 -3.60 4.79 3.20
CA TYR A 6 -2.25 4.93 2.69
C TYR A 6 -1.73 3.60 2.16
N HIS A 7 -0.96 3.67 1.09
CA HIS A 7 -0.22 2.55 0.51
C HIS A 7 1.22 2.98 0.22
N GLY A 8 2.18 2.22 0.74
CA GLY A 8 3.61 2.39 0.46
C GLY A 8 4.08 1.39 -0.58
N THR A 9 4.94 1.82 -1.49
CA THR A 9 5.50 0.98 -2.57
C THR A 9 6.87 1.52 -3.00
N SER A 10 7.50 0.86 -3.97
CA SER A 10 8.76 1.32 -4.54
C SER A 10 8.60 2.55 -5.44
N ARG A 11 9.63 3.39 -5.42
CA ARG A 11 9.86 4.50 -6.36
C ARG A 11 11.25 4.32 -6.95
N ALA A 12 11.33 4.13 -8.25
CA ALA A 12 12.59 3.93 -8.99
C ALA A 12 12.81 5.03 -10.05
N CYS A 13 12.38 6.25 -9.73
CA CYS A 13 12.50 7.43 -10.59
C CYS A 13 12.36 8.71 -9.78
N HIS A 14 12.47 9.85 -10.45
CA HIS A 14 12.43 11.19 -9.86
C HIS A 14 11.03 11.85 -9.90
N ILE A 15 9.95 11.06 -9.95
CA ILE A 15 8.58 11.61 -9.90
C ILE A 15 8.41 12.48 -8.64
N GLY A 16 7.88 13.68 -8.83
CA GLY A 16 7.65 14.68 -7.77
C GLY A 16 8.89 15.51 -7.36
N GLU A 17 10.05 15.34 -8.00
CA GLU A 17 11.24 16.14 -7.67
C GLU A 17 11.26 17.52 -8.33
N SER A 18 10.70 17.66 -9.54
CA SER A 18 10.60 18.92 -10.29
C SER A 18 9.32 19.71 -9.96
N GLY A 19 8.88 19.68 -8.69
CA GLY A 19 7.65 20.34 -8.25
C GLY A 19 6.38 19.59 -8.71
N ASN A 20 5.50 20.25 -9.47
CA ASN A 20 4.21 19.70 -9.88
C ASN A 20 4.26 18.77 -11.12
N ASP A 21 5.44 18.48 -11.66
CA ASP A 21 5.58 17.58 -12.80
C ASP A 21 5.43 16.11 -12.36
N LEU A 22 4.38 15.45 -12.88
CA LEU A 22 4.05 14.05 -12.63
C LEU A 22 4.34 13.19 -13.86
N ARG A 23 5.48 13.39 -14.52
CA ARG A 23 5.91 12.52 -15.61
C ARG A 23 6.16 11.10 -15.11
N LEU A 24 5.21 10.20 -15.39
CA LEU A 24 5.32 8.79 -15.06
C LEU A 24 6.44 8.14 -15.89
N CYS A 25 7.33 7.39 -15.24
CA CYS A 25 8.32 6.55 -15.93
C CYS A 25 7.66 5.25 -16.42
N TYR A 26 8.42 4.37 -17.08
CA TYR A 26 8.01 3.01 -17.47
C TYR A 26 8.92 1.93 -16.86
N ASN A 27 9.67 2.28 -15.81
CA ASN A 27 10.48 1.30 -15.07
C ASN A 27 9.54 0.34 -14.31
N ASP A 28 9.67 -0.96 -14.56
CA ASP A 28 8.87 -1.99 -13.90
C ASP A 28 9.14 -2.07 -12.39
N ASP A 29 10.34 -1.69 -11.94
CA ASP A 29 10.68 -1.61 -10.51
C ASP A 29 10.05 -0.40 -9.81
N CYS A 30 9.41 0.52 -10.55
CA CYS A 30 8.74 1.69 -9.98
C CYS A 30 7.26 1.40 -9.71
N GLY A 31 6.96 0.77 -8.57
CA GLY A 31 5.59 0.46 -8.14
C GLY A 31 4.69 1.69 -8.12
N THR A 32 5.21 2.84 -7.72
CA THR A 32 4.49 4.13 -7.73
C THR A 32 3.98 4.48 -9.13
N CYS A 33 4.87 4.57 -10.12
CA CYS A 33 4.48 4.91 -11.48
C CYS A 33 3.64 3.80 -12.11
N SER A 34 3.95 2.54 -11.84
CA SER A 34 3.16 1.41 -12.34
C SER A 34 1.72 1.47 -11.84
N ILE A 35 1.48 1.68 -10.54
CA ILE A 35 0.13 1.84 -10.00
C ILE A 35 -0.56 3.07 -10.59
N LEU A 36 0.14 4.20 -10.78
CA LEU A 36 -0.45 5.38 -11.40
C LEU A 36 -0.83 5.18 -12.88
N ARG A 37 -0.08 4.36 -13.63
CA ARG A 37 -0.38 4.06 -15.05
C ARG A 37 -1.49 3.04 -15.24
N GLN A 38 -1.48 1.95 -14.47
CA GLN A 38 -2.31 0.77 -14.73
C GLN A 38 -3.14 0.29 -13.53
N LEU A 39 -3.22 1.10 -12.47
CA LEU A 39 -3.84 0.75 -11.18
C LEU A 39 -3.16 -0.44 -10.51
N PHE A 40 -3.74 -0.91 -9.41
CA PHE A 40 -3.25 -2.08 -8.69
C PHE A 40 -3.50 -3.35 -9.50
N LYS A 41 -2.53 -4.28 -9.48
CA LYS A 41 -2.67 -5.60 -10.10
C LYS A 41 -2.26 -6.69 -9.12
N LEU A 42 -3.13 -7.68 -8.92
CA LEU A 42 -2.89 -8.76 -7.95
C LEU A 42 -1.70 -9.64 -8.33
N LYS A 43 -1.34 -9.70 -9.62
CA LYS A 43 -0.13 -10.40 -10.09
C LYS A 43 1.19 -9.82 -9.55
N TYR A 44 1.17 -8.61 -8.97
CA TYR A 44 2.32 -7.98 -8.32
C TYR A 44 2.17 -7.92 -6.79
N ALA A 45 1.15 -8.60 -6.23
CA ALA A 45 0.99 -8.66 -4.79
C ALA A 45 2.13 -9.47 -4.17
N ASP A 46 2.56 -9.03 -2.98
CA ASP A 46 3.57 -9.70 -2.17
C ASP A 46 2.97 -10.98 -1.57
N ASP A 47 3.57 -12.12 -1.86
CA ASP A 47 3.15 -13.44 -1.35
C ASP A 47 3.60 -13.69 0.10
N GLU A 48 4.52 -12.88 0.63
CA GLU A 48 4.97 -12.96 2.03
C GLU A 48 4.07 -12.15 2.99
N GLY A 49 3.01 -11.51 2.49
CA GLY A 49 2.07 -10.74 3.28
C GLY A 49 1.40 -11.56 4.39
N MET A 50 1.13 -10.92 5.54
CA MET A 50 0.52 -11.57 6.72
C MET A 50 -0.86 -12.18 6.44
N PHE A 51 -1.55 -11.66 5.44
CA PHE A 51 -2.85 -12.11 4.95
C PHE A 51 -2.77 -12.44 3.45
N GLY A 52 -1.70 -13.12 3.03
CA GLY A 52 -1.52 -13.61 1.67
C GLY A 52 -1.41 -12.52 0.59
N PRO A 53 -1.49 -12.91 -0.70
CA PRO A 53 -1.19 -12.05 -1.85
C PRO A 53 -2.36 -11.12 -2.19
N GLY A 54 -2.60 -10.14 -1.32
CA GLY A 54 -3.59 -9.08 -1.51
C GLY A 54 -2.97 -7.69 -1.64
N ILE A 55 -3.83 -6.68 -1.80
CA ILE A 55 -3.41 -5.28 -1.84
C ILE A 55 -3.60 -4.67 -0.45
N TYR A 56 -2.48 -4.37 0.20
CA TYR A 56 -2.44 -3.87 1.57
C TYR A 56 -2.56 -2.36 1.62
N SER A 57 -3.32 -1.87 2.59
CA SER A 57 -3.46 -0.44 2.87
C SER A 57 -3.73 -0.22 4.35
N THR A 58 -3.46 0.97 4.85
CA THR A 58 -3.59 1.27 6.29
C THR A 58 -4.04 2.71 6.52
N PRO A 59 -4.81 3.02 7.58
CA PRO A 59 -5.11 4.40 7.95
C PRO A 59 -3.89 5.10 8.60
N THR A 60 -2.82 4.37 8.90
CA THR A 60 -1.63 4.89 9.59
C THR A 60 -0.50 5.13 8.58
N SER A 61 -0.23 6.39 8.24
CA SER A 61 0.82 6.76 7.26
C SER A 61 2.21 6.27 7.68
N SER A 62 2.57 6.33 8.97
CA SER A 62 3.86 5.83 9.46
C SER A 62 4.02 4.30 9.31
N LYS A 63 2.92 3.54 9.26
CA LYS A 63 2.98 2.12 8.91
C LYS A 63 3.17 1.93 7.40
N ALA A 64 2.45 2.68 6.57
CA ALA A 64 2.64 2.64 5.12
C ALA A 64 4.07 3.06 4.72
N ASP A 65 4.66 4.02 5.44
CA ASP A 65 6.02 4.52 5.23
C ASP A 65 7.09 3.43 5.31
N VAL A 66 6.88 2.39 6.13
CA VAL A 66 7.80 1.22 6.21
C VAL A 66 7.97 0.53 4.85
N TYR A 67 6.95 0.62 3.99
CA TYR A 67 6.94 0.02 2.65
C TYR A 67 7.29 1.00 1.54
N VAL A 68 7.47 2.29 1.87
CA VAL A 68 7.93 3.29 0.89
C VAL A 68 9.44 3.16 0.72
N LYS A 69 9.86 2.78 -0.48
CA LYS A 69 11.27 2.50 -0.81
C LYS A 69 11.72 3.30 -2.03
N ASN A 70 12.89 3.93 -1.96
CA ASN A 70 13.59 4.38 -3.15
C ASN A 70 14.44 3.19 -3.66
N TYR A 71 14.13 2.68 -4.85
CA TYR A 71 14.76 1.51 -5.43
C TYR A 71 15.66 1.91 -6.59
N HIS A 72 16.98 1.69 -6.45
CA HIS A 72 18.02 2.12 -7.41
C HIS A 72 17.91 3.58 -7.85
N VAL A 73 17.50 4.47 -6.93
CA VAL A 73 17.41 5.92 -7.17
C VAL A 73 18.02 6.66 -5.99
N SER A 74 19.00 7.54 -6.29
CA SER A 74 19.61 8.40 -5.29
C SER A 74 18.73 9.61 -5.05
N SER A 75 17.90 9.54 -4.01
CA SER A 75 17.01 10.63 -3.61
C SER A 75 16.57 10.52 -2.16
N ASN A 76 16.38 11.67 -1.53
CA ASN A 76 15.80 11.81 -0.19
C ASN A 76 14.28 11.94 -0.21
N LEU A 77 13.69 12.16 -1.39
CA LEU A 77 12.25 12.29 -1.55
C LEU A 77 11.61 10.90 -1.59
N HIS A 78 10.46 10.75 -0.93
CA HIS A 78 9.71 9.51 -0.83
C HIS A 78 8.30 9.73 -1.38
N ALA A 79 7.70 8.67 -1.92
CA ALA A 79 6.37 8.70 -2.51
C ALA A 79 5.43 7.73 -1.80
N MET A 80 4.31 8.24 -1.30
CA MET A 80 3.23 7.43 -0.72
C MET A 80 1.92 7.70 -1.44
N LEU A 81 1.14 6.66 -1.69
CA LEU A 81 -0.16 6.78 -2.32
C LEU A 81 -1.27 6.97 -1.27
N ILE A 82 -2.17 7.91 -1.54
CA ILE A 82 -3.50 7.95 -0.91
C ILE A 82 -4.46 7.24 -1.84
N CYS A 83 -5.20 6.27 -1.31
CA CYS A 83 -6.14 5.47 -2.08
C CYS A 83 -7.55 5.56 -1.48
N TYR A 84 -8.57 5.52 -2.34
CA TYR A 84 -9.91 5.13 -1.89
C TYR A 84 -10.03 3.61 -1.92
N VAL A 85 -10.48 3.03 -0.81
CA VAL A 85 -10.54 1.57 -0.63
C VAL A 85 -11.92 1.14 -0.13
N VAL A 86 -12.48 0.09 -0.76
CA VAL A 86 -13.78 -0.49 -0.42
C VAL A 86 -13.62 -1.52 0.69
N VAL A 87 -13.74 -1.09 1.95
CA VAL A 87 -13.51 -1.93 3.15
C VAL A 87 -14.71 -1.99 4.11
N ASN A 88 -15.93 -1.80 3.59
CA ASN A 88 -17.14 -1.67 4.41
C ASN A 88 -17.67 -2.98 5.02
N LYS A 89 -17.14 -4.14 4.66
CA LYS A 89 -17.49 -5.44 5.28
C LYS A 89 -16.21 -6.24 5.55
N PRO A 90 -15.42 -5.87 6.58
CA PRO A 90 -14.15 -6.51 6.87
C PRO A 90 -14.35 -7.87 7.55
N GLN A 91 -13.66 -8.89 7.04
CA GLN A 91 -13.41 -10.10 7.79
C GLN A 91 -12.26 -9.82 8.75
N ARG A 92 -12.57 -9.71 10.04
CA ARG A 92 -11.57 -9.46 11.08
C ARG A 92 -10.72 -10.71 11.31
N LYS A 93 -9.40 -10.56 11.24
CA LYS A 93 -8.42 -11.63 11.51
C LYS A 93 -7.59 -11.23 12.72
N LEU A 94 -7.61 -12.08 13.76
CA LEU A 94 -6.84 -11.87 15.00
C LEU A 94 -5.38 -12.33 14.85
N LEU A 95 -5.13 -13.29 13.97
CA LEU A 95 -3.82 -13.88 13.69
C LEU A 95 -3.58 -13.87 12.18
N ALA A 96 -2.30 -13.94 11.81
CA ALA A 96 -1.85 -14.12 10.44
C ALA A 96 -2.50 -15.32 9.76
N ASP A 97 -2.68 -15.21 8.44
CA ASP A 97 -3.21 -16.25 7.57
C ASP A 97 -2.57 -16.06 6.20
N HIS A 98 -1.37 -16.59 6.02
CA HIS A 98 -0.57 -16.36 4.81
C HIS A 98 -1.19 -16.98 3.54
N ASP A 99 -2.09 -17.95 3.70
CA ASP A 99 -2.70 -18.67 2.58
C ASP A 99 -4.02 -18.03 2.10
N ILE A 100 -4.49 -16.98 2.77
CA ILE A 100 -5.75 -16.33 2.39
C ILE A 100 -5.60 -15.59 1.06
N THR A 101 -6.44 -15.94 0.11
CA THR A 101 -6.48 -15.33 -1.24
C THR A 101 -7.75 -14.53 -1.49
N ARG A 102 -8.69 -14.57 -0.54
CA ARG A 102 -9.94 -13.81 -0.53
C ARG A 102 -10.60 -13.90 0.85
N PRO A 103 -11.44 -12.92 1.24
CA PRO A 103 -12.25 -13.06 2.43
C PRO A 103 -13.38 -14.08 2.23
N LEU A 104 -13.98 -14.52 3.33
CA LEU A 104 -15.16 -15.38 3.37
C LEU A 104 -16.36 -14.72 2.69
N HIS A 105 -17.32 -15.54 2.27
CA HIS A 105 -18.56 -15.06 1.67
C HIS A 105 -19.27 -14.06 2.59
N GLY A 106 -19.72 -12.93 2.01
CA GLY A 106 -20.37 -11.84 2.73
C GLY A 106 -19.42 -10.70 3.14
N TYR A 107 -18.11 -10.91 3.09
CA TYR A 107 -17.08 -9.90 3.34
C TYR A 107 -16.45 -9.42 2.01
N ASN A 108 -15.82 -8.24 2.04
CA ASN A 108 -15.16 -7.67 0.85
C ASN A 108 -13.70 -7.31 1.05
N CYS A 109 -13.19 -7.39 2.27
CA CYS A 109 -11.79 -7.20 2.61
C CYS A 109 -11.45 -8.02 3.88
N VAL A 110 -10.16 -8.10 4.18
CA VAL A 110 -9.65 -8.55 5.48
C VAL A 110 -9.21 -7.33 6.27
N GLU A 111 -9.48 -7.33 7.57
CA GLU A 111 -8.92 -6.37 8.52
C GLU A 111 -8.03 -7.14 9.50
N GLY A 112 -6.74 -6.77 9.53
CA GLY A 112 -5.83 -7.23 10.57
C GLY A 112 -6.08 -6.47 11.87
N VAL A 113 -6.44 -7.21 12.92
CA VAL A 113 -6.83 -6.61 14.20
C VAL A 113 -5.60 -6.24 15.03
N THR A 114 -5.66 -5.10 15.73
CA THR A 114 -4.56 -4.62 16.57
C THR A 114 -4.50 -5.30 17.94
N VAL A 115 -3.34 -5.23 18.61
CA VAL A 115 -3.11 -5.75 19.97
C VAL A 115 -4.10 -5.20 20.99
N ASP A 116 -4.45 -3.91 20.92
CA ASP A 116 -5.46 -3.28 21.78
C ASP A 116 -6.86 -3.90 21.62
N ASN A 117 -7.09 -4.57 20.48
CA ASN A 117 -8.31 -5.29 20.13
C ASN A 117 -8.11 -6.81 20.09
N ARG A 118 -7.10 -7.33 20.81
CA ARG A 118 -6.75 -8.76 20.93
C ARG A 118 -6.24 -9.43 19.64
N GLY A 119 -5.76 -8.64 18.68
CA GLY A 119 -5.09 -9.15 17.47
C GLY A 119 -3.57 -9.15 17.60
N SER A 120 -2.88 -9.38 16.48
CA SER A 120 -1.42 -9.52 16.41
C SER A 120 -0.69 -8.29 15.85
N LEU A 121 -1.42 -7.25 15.41
CA LEU A 121 -0.82 -6.09 14.76
C LEU A 121 -0.63 -4.90 15.71
N LEU A 122 0.42 -4.12 15.50
CA LEU A 122 0.59 -2.83 16.20
C LEU A 122 -0.31 -1.73 15.62
N TYR A 123 -0.57 -1.77 14.31
CA TYR A 123 -1.43 -0.79 13.63
C TYR A 123 -2.38 -1.50 12.67
N PRO A 124 -3.61 -0.98 12.49
CA PRO A 124 -4.60 -1.61 11.64
C PRO A 124 -4.13 -1.66 10.19
N GLU A 125 -4.51 -2.72 9.48
CA GLU A 125 -4.35 -2.82 8.03
C GLU A 125 -5.55 -3.51 7.40
N PHE A 126 -5.81 -3.11 6.16
CA PHE A 126 -6.87 -3.67 5.34
C PHE A 126 -6.25 -4.27 4.09
N VAL A 127 -6.76 -5.44 3.72
CA VAL A 127 -6.32 -6.17 2.54
C VAL A 127 -7.51 -6.44 1.64
N VAL A 128 -7.41 -6.00 0.39
CA VAL A 128 -8.40 -6.28 -0.66
C VAL A 128 -7.82 -7.26 -1.67
N TYR A 129 -8.67 -8.14 -2.18
CA TYR A 129 -8.29 -9.22 -3.13
C TYR A 129 -9.01 -9.04 -4.47
N ARG A 130 -9.27 -7.77 -4.79
CA ARG A 130 -9.98 -7.31 -5.98
C ARG A 130 -9.31 -6.02 -6.43
N GLU A 131 -8.85 -6.00 -7.68
CA GLU A 131 -8.14 -4.85 -8.25
C GLU A 131 -9.02 -3.59 -8.32
N ASP A 132 -10.33 -3.77 -8.48
CA ASP A 132 -11.32 -2.69 -8.54
C ASP A 132 -11.81 -2.21 -7.17
N ALA A 133 -11.35 -2.81 -6.07
CA ALA A 133 -11.69 -2.39 -4.72
C ALA A 133 -10.82 -1.25 -4.19
N ILE A 134 -9.81 -0.82 -4.96
CA ILE A 134 -8.85 0.21 -4.57
C ILE A 134 -8.44 1.07 -5.77
N VAL A 135 -8.36 2.38 -5.56
CA VAL A 135 -7.90 3.33 -6.59
C VAL A 135 -7.00 4.40 -5.96
N PRO A 136 -5.81 4.69 -6.52
CA PRO A 136 -4.99 5.82 -6.07
C PRO A 136 -5.68 7.13 -6.45
N VAL A 137 -5.73 8.08 -5.52
CA VAL A 137 -6.36 9.40 -5.69
C VAL A 137 -5.45 10.57 -5.33
N GLY A 138 -4.26 10.27 -4.81
CA GLY A 138 -3.26 11.28 -4.50
C GLY A 138 -1.89 10.66 -4.31
N LEU A 139 -0.86 11.48 -4.49
CA LEU A 139 0.54 11.15 -4.28
C LEU A 139 1.09 12.14 -3.25
N ILE A 140 1.61 11.63 -2.14
CA ILE A 140 2.29 12.43 -1.11
C ILE A 140 3.78 12.33 -1.37
N MET A 141 4.43 13.48 -1.51
CA MET A 141 5.88 13.60 -1.59
C MET A 141 6.42 14.17 -0.28
N TYR A 142 7.41 13.52 0.32
CA TYR A 142 7.97 13.94 1.60
C TYR A 142 9.41 13.46 1.78
N THR A 143 10.13 14.04 2.74
CA THR A 143 11.42 13.55 3.22
C THR A 143 11.24 12.99 4.63
N ARG A 144 12.08 12.04 5.03
CA ARG A 144 12.12 11.50 6.41
C ARG A 144 13.55 11.45 6.92
N LYS A 145 13.73 11.68 8.22
CA LYS A 145 15.04 11.60 8.88
C LYS A 145 15.51 10.15 8.96
N GLY A 146 16.83 9.94 8.91
CA GLY A 146 17.43 8.60 9.04
C GLY A 146 17.36 7.76 7.77
N TRP A 147 16.97 8.35 6.64
CA TRP A 147 17.15 7.76 5.32
C TRP A 147 18.30 8.48 4.60
N GLU A 148 19.32 7.72 4.21
CA GLU A 148 20.39 8.19 3.32
C GLU A 148 20.35 7.31 2.07
N PRO A 149 20.32 7.89 0.86
CA PRO A 149 20.39 7.12 -0.37
C PRO A 149 21.73 6.38 -0.42
N LEU A 150 21.66 5.05 -0.53
CA LEU A 150 22.82 4.19 -0.78
C LEU A 150 23.32 4.36 -2.21
#